data_AF-A0A2Z6U793-F1
#
_entry.id   AF-A0A2Z6U793-F1
#
_cell.length_a   1.000
_cell.length_b   1.000
_cell.length_c   1.000
_cell.angle_alpha   90.00
_cell.angle_beta   90.00
_cell.angle_gamma   90.00
#
_symmetry.space_group_name_H-M   'P 1'
#
loop_
_entity.id
_entity.type
_entity.pdbx_description
1 polymer ?
#
loop_
_entity_poly.entity_id
_entity_poly.type
_entity_poly.pdbx_seq_one_letter_code
_entity_poly.pdbx_strand_id
1 'polypeptide(L)'
;MPHPKKTANAEKQRKFRERQKAAGKKLVRGYITPKAMDNYKELSEKTGWTDSEMLSNALRITFAAYKNGQIPLLNKWLLEQDQKQQRKDELAKKKALKSASSESDS
;
A
#
# COMPACT_ATOMS: atom_id res chain seq x y z
N MET A 1 -27.05 -34.41 15.79
CA MET A 1 -27.56 -33.04 15.54
C MET A 1 -26.52 -32.03 16.04
N PRO A 2 -26.00 -31.10 15.20
CA PRO A 2 -24.99 -30.15 15.65
C PRO A 2 -25.58 -29.17 16.67
N HIS A 3 -24.85 -28.90 17.76
CA HIS A 3 -25.33 -28.08 18.87
C HIS A 3 -25.70 -26.65 18.40
N PRO A 4 -26.91 -26.14 18.70
CA PRO A 4 -27.40 -24.83 18.22
C PRO A 4 -26.49 -23.64 18.55
N LYS A 5 -25.81 -23.70 19.70
CA LYS A 5 -24.85 -22.66 20.12
C LYS A 5 -23.56 -22.67 19.28
N LYS A 6 -23.13 -23.84 18.81
CA LYS A 6 -21.90 -23.98 18.00
C LYS A 6 -22.13 -23.49 16.56
N THR A 7 -23.30 -23.76 16.00
CA THR A 7 -23.70 -23.27 14.66
C THR A 7 -23.88 -21.74 14.66
N ALA A 8 -24.49 -21.17 15.70
CA ALA A 8 -24.63 -19.72 15.84
C ALA A 8 -23.29 -18.98 15.96
N ASN A 9 -22.30 -19.58 16.63
CA ASN A 9 -20.94 -19.01 16.74
C ASN A 9 -20.20 -19.07 15.40
N ALA A 10 -20.29 -20.20 14.69
CA ALA A 10 -19.69 -20.37 13.38
C ALA A 10 -20.28 -19.37 12.36
N GLU A 11 -21.59 -19.14 12.39
CA GLU A 11 -22.25 -18.13 11.55
C GLU A 11 -21.85 -16.71 11.92
N LYS A 12 -21.73 -16.37 13.21
CA LYS A 12 -21.22 -15.07 13.64
C LYS A 12 -19.82 -14.81 13.12
N GLN A 13 -18.93 -15.80 13.20
CA GLN A 13 -17.57 -15.69 12.66
C GLN A 13 -17.54 -15.61 11.13
N ARG A 14 -18.42 -16.33 10.43
CA ARG A 14 -18.56 -16.20 8.97
C ARG A 14 -19.02 -14.79 8.59
N LYS A 15 -20.10 -14.28 9.20
CA LYS A 15 -20.62 -12.92 8.97
C LYS A 15 -19.61 -11.84 9.34
N PHE A 16 -18.83 -12.04 10.40
CA PHE A 16 -17.75 -11.12 10.77
C PHE A 16 -16.63 -11.10 9.70
N ARG A 17 -16.20 -12.27 9.22
CA ARG A 17 -15.21 -12.38 8.13
C ARG A 17 -15.73 -11.76 6.84
N GLU A 18 -17.00 -11.98 6.50
CA GLU A 18 -17.65 -11.37 5.32
C GLU A 18 -17.77 -9.84 5.46
N ARG A 19 -18.18 -9.32 6.62
CA ARG A 19 -18.22 -7.87 6.89
C ARG A 19 -16.84 -7.24 6.85
N GLN A 20 -15.81 -7.88 7.39
CA GLN A 20 -14.42 -7.40 7.30
C GLN A 20 -13.91 -7.43 5.86
N LYS A 21 -14.31 -8.44 5.08
CA LYS A 21 -13.99 -8.53 3.65
C LYS A 21 -14.71 -7.45 2.83
N ALA A 22 -15.95 -7.12 3.17
CA ALA A 22 -16.80 -6.15 2.47
C ALA A 22 -16.60 -4.69 2.90
N ALA A 23 -16.24 -4.44 4.18
CA ALA A 23 -16.01 -3.11 4.72
C ALA A 23 -14.80 -2.40 4.11
N GLY A 24 -14.07 -3.09 3.22
CA GLY A 24 -12.97 -2.51 2.47
C GLY A 24 -11.90 -2.06 3.44
N LYS A 25 -10.98 -2.98 3.72
CA LYS A 25 -9.69 -2.75 4.35
C LYS A 25 -9.12 -1.37 3.90
N LYS A 26 -9.45 -0.32 4.64
CA LYS A 26 -8.99 1.06 4.44
C LYS A 26 -8.86 1.67 5.82
N LEU A 27 -8.00 1.04 6.62
CA LEU A 27 -7.68 1.55 7.96
C LEU A 27 -6.77 2.78 7.89
N VAL A 28 -6.17 3.06 6.74
CA VAL A 28 -5.16 4.10 6.60
C VAL A 28 -5.60 5.13 5.55
N ARG A 29 -6.44 6.09 5.94
CA ARG A 29 -6.96 7.10 4.99
C ARG A 29 -6.73 8.58 5.35
N GLY A 30 -6.31 8.90 6.58
CA GLY A 30 -6.16 10.29 7.01
C GLY A 30 -4.76 10.90 6.85
N TYR A 31 -3.71 10.07 6.93
CA TYR A 31 -2.31 10.54 7.06
C TYR A 31 -1.41 10.09 5.91
N ILE A 32 -1.99 9.49 4.86
CA ILE A 32 -1.25 9.00 3.70
C ILE A 32 -1.37 10.03 2.57
N THR A 33 -0.23 10.41 1.99
CA THR A 33 -0.21 11.26 0.79
C THR A 33 -0.85 10.53 -0.40
N PRO A 34 -1.46 11.23 -1.37
CA PRO A 34 -2.06 10.58 -2.55
C PRO A 34 -1.10 9.62 -3.26
N LYS A 35 0.18 10.01 -3.36
CA LYS A 35 1.25 9.17 -3.92
C LYS A 35 1.49 7.89 -3.12
N ALA A 36 1.53 7.97 -1.79
CA ALA A 36 1.68 6.78 -0.96
C ALA A 36 0.43 5.88 -1.03
N MET A 37 -0.75 6.44 -1.32
CA MET A 37 -1.96 5.66 -1.59
C MET A 37 -1.89 4.91 -2.93
N ASP A 38 -1.21 5.46 -3.93
CA ASP A 38 -1.02 4.76 -5.20
C ASP A 38 -0.01 3.62 -5.08
N ASN A 39 1.10 3.83 -4.36
CA ASN A 39 2.01 2.73 -3.98
C ASN A 39 1.28 1.63 -3.21
N TYR A 40 0.37 2.03 -2.30
CA TYR A 40 -0.45 1.12 -1.53
C TYR A 40 -1.34 0.24 -2.43
N LYS A 41 -2.03 0.86 -3.40
CA LYS A 41 -2.85 0.12 -4.39
C LYS A 41 -2.00 -0.83 -5.21
N GLU A 42 -0.86 -0.37 -5.73
CA GLU A 42 0.05 -1.20 -6.53
C GLU A 42 0.54 -2.43 -5.74
N LEU A 43 0.94 -2.24 -4.49
CA LEU A 43 1.36 -3.35 -3.62
C LEU A 43 0.19 -4.30 -3.35
N SER A 44 -1.00 -3.78 -3.07
CA SER A 44 -2.21 -4.59 -2.87
C SER A 44 -2.55 -5.43 -4.10
N GLU A 45 -2.50 -4.84 -5.30
CA GLU A 45 -2.77 -5.51 -6.57
C GLU A 45 -1.74 -6.61 -6.87
N LYS A 46 -0.44 -6.35 -6.64
CA LYS A 46 0.63 -7.32 -6.92
C LYS A 46 0.69 -8.47 -5.93
N THR A 47 0.39 -8.20 -4.65
CA THR A 47 0.58 -9.19 -3.57
C THR A 47 -0.72 -9.88 -3.16
N GLY A 48 -1.87 -9.27 -3.44
CA GLY A 48 -3.16 -9.68 -2.90
C GLY A 48 -3.31 -9.47 -1.39
N TRP A 49 -2.36 -8.77 -0.75
CA TRP A 49 -2.36 -8.58 0.70
C TRP A 49 -3.48 -7.68 1.18
N THR A 50 -3.99 -8.00 2.37
CA THR A 50 -4.87 -7.15 3.16
C THR A 50 -4.09 -5.97 3.79
N ASP A 51 -4.77 -4.89 4.19
CA ASP A 51 -4.13 -3.79 4.96
C ASP A 51 -3.35 -4.29 6.16
N SER A 52 -3.93 -5.24 6.90
CA SER A 52 -3.31 -5.81 8.09
C SER A 52 -2.05 -6.60 7.75
N GLU A 53 -2.07 -7.36 6.66
CA GLU A 53 -0.89 -8.08 6.16
C GLU A 53 0.19 -7.12 5.67
N MET A 54 -0.20 -6.08 4.92
CA MET A 54 0.72 -5.04 4.44
C MET A 54 1.44 -4.37 5.61
N LEU A 55 0.68 -3.92 6.61
CA LEU A 55 1.22 -3.26 7.80
C LEU A 55 2.07 -4.22 8.64
N SER A 56 1.60 -5.45 8.86
CA SER A 56 2.35 -6.46 9.63
C SER A 56 3.67 -6.80 8.94
N ASN A 57 3.67 -6.97 7.62
CA ASN A 57 4.87 -7.26 6.85
C ASN A 57 5.83 -6.06 6.82
N ALA A 58 5.34 -4.85 6.66
CA ALA A 58 6.15 -3.63 6.75
C ALA A 58 6.86 -3.55 8.13
N LEU A 59 6.13 -3.76 9.22
CA LEU A 59 6.69 -3.76 10.58
C LEU A 59 7.75 -4.86 10.77
N ARG A 60 7.53 -6.07 10.24
CA ARG A 60 8.50 -7.17 10.31
C ARG A 60 9.79 -6.82 9.57
N ILE A 61 9.70 -6.23 8.38
CA ILE A 61 10.87 -5.81 7.60
C ILE A 61 11.64 -4.71 8.34
N THR A 62 10.94 -3.71 8.85
CA THR A 62 11.56 -2.64 9.65
C THR A 62 12.22 -3.19 10.91
N PHE A 63 11.57 -4.10 11.61
CA PHE A 63 12.12 -4.72 12.82
C PHE A 63 13.35 -5.60 12.52
N ALA A 64 13.33 -6.36 11.42
CA ALA A 64 14.49 -7.12 10.97
C ALA A 64 15.68 -6.21 10.64
N ALA A 65 15.44 -5.10 9.95
CA ALA A 65 16.46 -4.09 9.68
C ALA A 65 17.00 -3.48 10.99
N TYR A 66 16.15 -3.22 11.97
CA TYR A 66 16.56 -2.76 13.30
C TYR A 66 17.46 -3.79 14.01
N LYS A 67 17.05 -5.05 14.06
CA LYS A 67 17.82 -6.12 14.71
C LYS A 67 19.18 -6.34 14.06
N ASN A 68 19.30 -6.06 12.76
CA ASN A 68 20.55 -6.20 12.02
C ASN A 68 21.40 -4.91 12.00
N GLY A 69 20.97 -3.82 12.67
CA GLY A 69 21.68 -2.53 12.61
C GLY A 69 21.62 -1.84 11.23
N GLN A 70 20.70 -2.26 10.37
CA GLN A 70 20.58 -1.85 8.97
C GLN A 70 19.52 -0.77 8.73
N ILE A 71 18.95 -0.17 9.79
CA ILE A 71 17.99 0.96 9.64
C ILE A 71 18.55 2.11 8.80
N PRO A 72 19.82 2.56 8.98
CA PRO A 72 20.37 3.62 8.14
C PRO A 72 20.44 3.24 6.66
N LEU A 73 20.75 1.96 6.36
CA LEU A 73 20.79 1.43 5.00
C LEU A 73 19.40 1.42 4.37
N LEU A 74 18.39 0.93 5.11
CA LEU A 74 17.00 0.94 4.68
C LEU A 74 16.52 2.37 4.39
N ASN A 75 16.78 3.31 5.29
CA ASN A 75 16.40 4.71 5.12
C ASN A 75 17.09 5.36 3.92
N LYS A 76 18.39 5.11 3.74
CA LYS A 76 19.13 5.61 2.57
C LYS A 76 18.52 5.07 1.28
N TRP A 77 18.25 3.77 1.22
CA TRP A 77 17.65 3.15 0.04
C TRP A 77 16.27 3.74 -0.27
N LEU A 78 15.41 3.91 0.75
CA LEU A 78 14.08 4.53 0.57
C LEU A 78 14.18 5.95 0.03
N LEU A 79 15.08 6.78 0.57
CA LEU A 79 15.32 8.14 0.10
C LEU A 79 15.78 8.17 -1.37
N GLU A 80 16.69 7.27 -1.76
CA GLU A 80 17.14 7.15 -3.14
C GLU A 80 16.01 6.75 -4.09
N GLN A 81 15.09 5.87 -3.68
CA GLN A 81 13.93 5.51 -4.49
C GLN A 81 12.96 6.69 -4.64
N ASP A 82 12.70 7.43 -3.57
CA ASP A 82 11.85 8.63 -3.61
C ASP A 82 12.42 9.69 -4.58
N GLN A 83 13.72 9.94 -4.50
CA GLN A 83 14.41 10.86 -5.42
C GLN A 83 14.38 10.36 -6.87
N LYS A 84 14.61 9.06 -7.10
CA LYS A 84 14.52 8.45 -8.44
C LYS A 84 13.11 8.63 -9.02
N GLN A 85 12.08 8.45 -8.19
CA GLN A 85 10.71 8.62 -8.62
C GLN A 85 10.39 10.09 -8.93
N GLN A 86 10.80 11.03 -8.08
CA GLN A 86 10.64 12.46 -8.34
C GLN A 86 11.27 12.89 -9.68
N ARG A 87 12.50 12.44 -9.97
CA ARG A 87 13.15 12.72 -11.27
C ARG A 87 12.38 12.14 -12.46
N LYS A 88 11.79 10.95 -12.32
CA LYS A 88 10.93 10.35 -13.36
C LYS A 88 9.66 11.18 -13.57
N ASP A 89 9.01 11.59 -12.48
CA ASP A 89 7.80 12.39 -12.50
C ASP A 89 8.05 13.76 -13.16
N GLU A 90 9.18 14.41 -12.83
CA GLU A 90 9.61 15.67 -13.46
C GLU A 90 9.90 15.52 -14.96
N LEU A 91 10.58 14.44 -15.34
CA LEU A 91 10.88 14.17 -16.75
C LEU A 91 9.59 13.91 -17.54
N ALA A 92 8.65 13.16 -16.97
CA ALA A 92 7.35 12.91 -17.57
C ALA A 92 6.57 14.23 -17.75
N LYS A 93 6.59 15.11 -16.74
CA LYS A 93 5.96 16.43 -16.82
C LYS A 93 6.58 17.32 -17.90
N LYS A 94 7.91 17.35 -18.02
CA LYS A 94 8.61 18.09 -19.08
C LYS A 94 8.28 17.57 -20.48
N LYS A 95 8.18 16.24 -20.65
CA LYS A 95 7.77 15.63 -21.93
C LYS A 95 6.34 16.00 -22.30
N ALA A 96 5.40 15.93 -21.35
CA ALA A 96 4.01 16.29 -21.56
C ALA A 96 3.83 17.79 -21.91
N LEU A 97 4.60 18.67 -21.26
CA LEU A 97 4.58 20.10 -21.59
C LEU A 97 5.11 20.37 -23.00
N LYS A 98 6.18 19.68 -23.40
CA LYS A 98 6.77 19.81 -24.73
C LYS A 98 5.84 19.32 -25.84
N SER A 99 5.11 18.21 -25.63
CA SER A 99 4.13 17.71 -26.61
C SER A 99 2.91 18.62 -26.73
N ALA A 100 2.44 19.18 -25.62
CA ALA A 100 1.34 20.14 -25.62
C ALA A 100 1.69 21.46 -26.35
N SER A 101 2.93 21.94 -26.21
CA SER A 101 3.41 23.12 -26.96
C SER A 101 3.60 22.86 -28.45
N SER A 102 3.92 21.62 -28.86
CA SER A 102 4.05 21.29 -30.30
C SER A 102 2.70 21.09 -30.99
N GLU A 103 1.65 20.72 -30.25
CA GLU A 103 0.28 20.57 -30.77
C GLU A 103 -0.47 21.90 -30.88
N SER A 104 -0.05 22.95 -30.17
CA SER A 104 -0.63 24.30 -30.27
C SER A 104 -0.04 25.17 -31.39
N ASP A 105 1.12 24.78 -31.92
CA ASP A 105 1.82 25.47 -33.02
C ASP A 105 1.55 24.83 -34.41
N SER A 106 0.65 23.83 -34.48
CA SER A 106 0.16 23.19 -35.72
C SER A 106 -1.32 23.50 -35.94
#